data_AF-R8B9Q9-F1
#
_entry.id   AF-R8B9Q9-F1
#
_cell.length_a   1.000
_cell.length_b   1.000
_cell.length_c   1.000
_cell.angle_alpha   90.00
_cell.angle_beta   90.00
_cell.angle_gamma   90.00
#
_symmetry.space_group_name_H-M   'P 1'
#
loop_
_entity.id
_entity.type
_entity.pdbx_description
1 polymer ?
#
loop_
_entity_poly.entity_id
_entity_poly.type
_entity_poly.pdbx_seq_one_letter_code
_entity_poly.pdbx_strand_id
1 'polypeptide(L)'
;MGANSLTPKCPADEAIVCKNLTNYMPQFDVAAARLNGQNSGLALNSSDIFTLMQMAAFELNVRGFSDWIDVFTMDEWLSFGYTQDLYFYYCAGPGDEKMKAVGAVYANATLHLLNEGPEKSGPIFFSL
;
A
#
# COMPACT_ATOMS: atom_id res chain seq x y z
N MET A 1 -16.52 -10.99 -12.78
CA MET A 1 -15.27 -11.79 -12.82
C MET A 1 -15.35 -12.76 -11.66
N GLY A 2 -15.17 -14.06 -11.92
CA GLY A 2 -15.24 -15.11 -10.91
C GLY A 2 -13.85 -15.56 -10.46
N ALA A 3 -13.73 -16.79 -9.96
CA ALA A 3 -12.47 -17.34 -9.46
C ALA A 3 -11.44 -17.67 -10.55
N ASN A 4 -11.83 -17.84 -11.83
CA ASN A 4 -10.86 -17.96 -12.92
C ASN A 4 -10.33 -16.57 -13.33
N SER A 5 -9.48 -15.98 -12.49
CA SER A 5 -8.96 -14.63 -12.68
C SER A 5 -7.68 -14.39 -11.88
N LEU A 6 -6.80 -13.54 -12.40
CA LEU A 6 -5.66 -12.97 -11.64
C LEU A 6 -6.09 -11.81 -10.73
N THR A 7 -7.33 -11.35 -10.84
CA THR A 7 -7.96 -10.36 -9.96
C THR A 7 -9.35 -10.86 -9.51
N PRO A 8 -9.42 -11.95 -8.73
CA PRO A 8 -10.69 -12.53 -8.31
C PRO A 8 -11.54 -11.49 -7.57
N LYS A 9 -12.80 -11.35 -7.96
CA LYS A 9 -13.75 -10.46 -7.26
C LYS A 9 -14.51 -11.23 -6.19
N CYS A 10 -14.66 -10.63 -5.01
CA CYS A 10 -15.53 -11.12 -3.95
C CYS A 10 -16.71 -10.16 -3.76
N PRO A 11 -17.94 -10.50 -4.19
CA PRO A 11 -19.09 -9.63 -4.00
C PRO A 11 -19.49 -9.43 -2.53
N ALA A 12 -19.07 -10.34 -1.64
CA ALA A 12 -19.32 -10.27 -0.20
C ALA A 12 -18.28 -9.44 0.55
N ASP A 13 -17.29 -8.89 -0.15
CA ASP A 13 -16.36 -7.90 0.40
C ASP A 13 -16.98 -6.50 0.26
N GLU A 14 -17.32 -5.91 1.39
CA GLU A 14 -17.89 -4.57 1.48
C GLU A 14 -16.82 -3.50 1.80
N ALA A 15 -15.60 -3.91 2.12
CA ALA A 15 -14.45 -3.06 2.46
C ALA A 15 -14.77 -1.96 3.50
N ILE A 16 -15.63 -2.24 4.48
CA ILE A 16 -16.13 -1.22 5.44
C ILE A 16 -14.98 -0.58 6.22
N VAL A 17 -14.09 -1.38 6.80
CA VAL A 17 -12.95 -0.88 7.59
C VAL A 17 -12.03 -0.04 6.70
N CYS A 18 -11.71 -0.54 5.50
CA CYS A 18 -10.89 0.16 4.52
C CYS A 18 -11.49 1.54 4.14
N LYS A 19 -12.80 1.62 3.88
CA LYS A 19 -13.50 2.87 3.52
C LYS A 19 -13.45 3.92 4.62
N ASN A 20 -13.37 3.50 5.88
CA ASN A 20 -13.33 4.39 7.05
C ASN A 20 -11.90 4.66 7.54
N LEU A 21 -10.88 4.09 6.90
CA LEU A 21 -9.50 4.28 7.30
C LEU A 21 -9.04 5.71 7.00
N THR A 22 -8.45 6.35 8.00
CA THR A 22 -7.87 7.70 7.86
C THR A 22 -6.37 7.61 7.66
N ASN A 23 -5.82 8.36 6.72
CA ASN A 23 -4.37 8.49 6.52
C ASN A 23 -3.73 9.48 7.49
N TYR A 24 -4.34 9.74 8.65
CA TYR A 24 -3.85 10.73 9.59
C TYR A 24 -2.84 10.12 10.57
N MET A 25 -1.72 10.80 10.76
CA MET A 25 -0.75 10.56 11.84
C MET A 25 -0.33 11.90 12.45
N PRO A 26 -0.14 11.99 13.79
CA PRO A 26 0.24 13.24 14.46
C PRO A 26 1.51 13.91 13.90
N GLN A 27 2.44 13.11 13.37
CA GLN A 27 3.69 13.57 12.77
C GLN A 27 3.45 14.44 11.53
N PHE A 28 2.31 14.29 10.85
CA PHE A 28 1.98 15.13 9.70
C PHE A 28 1.62 16.56 10.12
N ASP A 29 1.04 16.77 11.30
CA ASP A 29 0.82 18.12 11.83
C ASP A 29 2.15 18.78 12.21
N VAL A 30 3.11 17.99 12.74
CA VAL A 30 4.48 18.46 13.04
C VAL A 30 5.21 18.90 11.77
N ALA A 31 5.15 18.09 10.71
CA ALA A 31 5.71 18.43 9.41
C ALA A 31 5.06 19.69 8.82
N ALA A 32 3.73 19.78 8.85
CA ALA A 32 2.99 20.92 8.32
C ALA A 32 3.38 22.22 9.05
N ALA A 33 3.44 22.18 10.39
CA ALA A 33 3.87 23.31 11.20
C ALA A 33 5.31 23.74 10.88
N ARG A 34 6.24 22.78 10.74
CA ARG A 34 7.64 23.05 10.36
C ARG A 34 7.74 23.72 8.99
N LEU A 35 7.10 23.17 7.98
CA LEU A 35 7.20 23.67 6.60
C LEU A 35 6.55 25.04 6.43
N ASN A 36 5.39 25.26 7.07
CA ASN A 36 4.74 26.58 7.10
C ASN A 36 5.58 27.62 7.84
N GLY A 37 6.31 27.22 8.89
CA GLY A 37 7.23 28.11 9.62
C GLY A 37 8.46 28.51 8.81
N GLN A 38 8.94 27.62 7.92
CA GLN A 38 10.08 27.89 7.03
C GLN A 38 9.68 28.68 5.78
N ASN A 39 8.41 28.59 5.35
CA ASN A 39 7.93 29.16 4.09
C ASN A 39 6.60 29.89 4.32
N SER A 40 6.66 31.22 4.38
CA SER A 40 5.48 32.06 4.56
C SER A 40 4.51 31.91 3.38
N GLY A 41 3.25 31.58 3.66
CA GLY A 41 2.16 31.56 2.68
C GLY A 41 1.75 30.19 2.12
N LEU A 42 2.45 29.09 2.48
CA LEU A 42 2.06 27.75 2.01
C LEU A 42 0.75 27.24 2.62
N ALA A 43 0.49 27.53 3.90
CA ALA A 43 -0.72 27.13 4.62
C ALA A 43 -1.07 25.62 4.53
N LEU A 44 -0.04 24.76 4.58
CA LEU A 44 -0.18 23.30 4.51
C LEU A 44 -0.89 22.73 5.74
N ASN A 45 -1.66 21.66 5.53
CA ASN A 45 -2.24 20.82 6.58
C ASN A 45 -1.70 19.36 6.50
N SER A 46 -2.11 18.49 7.42
CA SER A 46 -1.63 17.10 7.47
C SER A 46 -1.98 16.26 6.23
N SER A 47 -3.08 16.54 5.55
CA SER A 47 -3.43 15.85 4.29
C SER A 47 -2.53 16.27 3.13
N ASP A 48 -2.11 17.54 3.11
CA ASP A 48 -1.11 18.03 2.15
C ASP A 48 0.24 17.34 2.39
N ILE A 49 0.65 17.19 3.66
CA ILE A 49 1.88 16.47 4.02
C ILE A 49 1.82 15.02 3.55
N PHE A 50 0.74 14.30 3.84
CA PHE A 50 0.57 12.92 3.36
C PHE A 50 0.73 12.84 1.83
N THR A 51 0.13 13.79 1.10
CA THR A 51 0.20 13.85 -0.37
C THR A 51 1.62 14.14 -0.86
N LEU A 52 2.34 15.08 -0.22
CA LEU A 52 3.73 15.41 -0.56
C LEU A 52 4.68 14.23 -0.30
N MET A 53 4.50 13.53 0.82
CA MET A 53 5.28 12.32 1.12
C MET A 53 4.98 11.20 0.12
N GLN A 54 3.71 11.01 -0.24
CA GLN A 54 3.33 10.05 -1.28
C GLN A 54 3.96 10.40 -2.63
N MET A 55 3.91 11.67 -3.04
CA MET A 55 4.56 12.14 -4.26
C MET A 55 6.07 11.86 -4.24
N ALA A 56 6.75 12.15 -3.14
CA ALA A 56 8.18 11.90 -3.00
C ALA A 56 8.53 10.41 -3.17
N ALA A 57 7.72 9.51 -2.63
CA ALA A 57 7.87 8.07 -2.85
C ALA A 57 7.69 7.68 -4.33
N PHE A 58 6.70 8.25 -5.03
CA PHE A 58 6.50 8.01 -6.46
C PHE A 58 7.58 8.62 -7.35
N GLU A 59 8.17 9.75 -6.94
CA GLU A 59 9.20 10.44 -7.71
C GLU A 59 10.46 9.58 -7.87
N LEU A 60 10.81 8.78 -6.86
CA LEU A 60 11.91 7.81 -6.92
C LEU A 60 11.75 6.82 -8.09
N ASN A 61 10.52 6.40 -8.39
CA ASN A 61 10.25 5.45 -9.48
C ASN A 61 10.55 6.04 -10.88
N VAL A 62 10.51 7.37 -11.00
CA VAL A 62 10.70 8.07 -12.28
C VAL A 62 12.11 8.62 -12.43
N ARG A 63 12.68 9.14 -11.33
CA ARG A 63 13.96 9.88 -11.37
C ARG A 63 15.13 9.13 -10.72
N GLY A 64 14.86 8.13 -9.88
CA GLY A 64 15.88 7.45 -9.07
C GLY A 64 16.38 8.24 -7.85
N PHE A 65 15.95 9.49 -7.68
CA PHE A 65 16.20 10.35 -6.52
C PHE A 65 15.07 11.37 -6.33
N SER A 66 14.95 11.94 -5.13
CA SER A 66 13.98 13.00 -4.83
C SER A 66 14.44 13.81 -3.62
N ASP A 67 14.66 15.12 -3.81
CA ASP A 67 15.03 16.05 -2.73
C ASP A 67 13.89 16.18 -1.69
N TRP A 68 12.67 15.82 -2.05
CA TRP A 68 11.54 15.76 -1.11
C TRP A 68 11.71 14.69 -0.03
N ILE A 69 12.53 13.67 -0.25
CA ILE A 69 12.84 12.67 0.78
C ILE A 69 13.52 13.35 1.99
N ASP A 70 14.45 14.27 1.73
CA ASP A 70 15.24 14.95 2.75
C ASP A 70 14.46 16.09 3.46
N VAL A 71 13.29 16.47 2.93
CA VAL A 71 12.40 17.46 3.57
C VAL A 71 11.72 16.90 4.83
N PHE A 72 11.50 15.58 4.87
CA PHE A 72 10.83 14.89 5.96
C PHE A 72 11.82 14.14 6.85
N THR A 73 11.50 14.09 8.14
CA THR A 73 12.30 13.39 9.14
C THR A 73 12.04 11.87 9.09
N MET A 74 12.92 11.08 9.71
CA MET A 74 12.72 9.64 9.80
C MET A 74 11.42 9.27 10.52
N ASP A 75 11.05 9.97 11.59
CA ASP A 75 9.81 9.69 12.33
C ASP A 75 8.55 9.98 11.51
N GLU A 76 8.59 11.00 10.65
CA GLU A 76 7.54 11.29 9.68
C GLU A 76 7.45 10.18 8.64
N TRP A 77 8.59 9.72 8.10
CA TRP A 77 8.65 8.59 7.17
C TRP A 77 8.14 7.28 7.79
N LEU A 78 8.47 6.99 9.04
CA LEU A 78 7.94 5.83 9.77
C LEU A 78 6.42 5.93 9.91
N SER A 79 5.90 7.11 10.22
CA SER A 79 4.46 7.34 10.34
C SER A 79 3.74 7.19 9.00
N PHE A 80 4.35 7.70 7.92
CA PHE A 80 3.87 7.48 6.56
C PHE A 80 3.89 6.01 6.16
N GLY A 81 4.99 5.30 6.40
CA GLY A 81 5.08 3.86 6.16
C GLY A 81 3.98 3.10 6.89
N TYR A 82 3.75 3.42 8.17
CA TYR A 82 2.69 2.78 8.94
C TYR A 82 1.28 3.06 8.39
N THR A 83 1.02 4.24 7.80
CA THR A 83 -0.26 4.48 7.11
C THR A 83 -0.46 3.54 5.91
N GLN A 84 0.61 3.24 5.18
CA GLN A 84 0.56 2.31 4.06
C GLN A 84 0.37 0.88 4.55
N ASP A 85 1.04 0.50 5.64
CA ASP A 85 0.87 -0.82 6.26
C ASP A 85 -0.59 -1.04 6.70
N LEU A 86 -1.19 -0.06 7.37
CA LEU A 86 -2.59 -0.12 7.77
C LEU A 86 -3.53 -0.24 6.56
N TYR A 87 -3.25 0.50 5.49
CA TYR A 87 -4.02 0.40 4.25
C TYR A 87 -3.96 -1.03 3.70
N PHE A 88 -2.77 -1.59 3.48
CA PHE A 88 -2.67 -2.96 2.95
C PHE A 88 -3.25 -4.01 3.90
N TYR A 89 -3.06 -3.85 5.20
CA TYR A 89 -3.59 -4.77 6.19
C TYR A 89 -5.14 -4.84 6.15
N TYR A 90 -5.81 -3.69 6.12
CA TYR A 90 -7.28 -3.63 6.20
C TYR A 90 -8.01 -3.62 4.85
N CYS A 91 -7.33 -3.24 3.76
CA CYS A 91 -7.95 -3.13 2.43
C CYS A 91 -7.64 -4.31 1.50
N ALA A 92 -6.51 -5.00 1.70
CA ALA A 92 -6.05 -6.06 0.81
C ALA A 92 -5.35 -7.21 1.57
N GLY A 93 -5.59 -7.30 2.87
CA GLY A 93 -4.78 -8.09 3.77
C GLY A 93 -5.60 -8.77 4.88
N PRO A 94 -4.92 -9.28 5.92
CA PRO A 94 -5.54 -10.10 6.95
C PRO A 94 -6.60 -9.37 7.81
N GLY A 95 -6.61 -8.04 7.79
CA GLY A 95 -7.63 -7.23 8.47
C GLY A 95 -9.01 -7.31 7.83
N ASP A 96 -9.11 -7.83 6.60
CA ASP A 96 -10.36 -8.24 5.98
C ASP A 96 -10.41 -9.77 5.85
N GLU A 97 -11.36 -10.39 6.54
CA GLU A 97 -11.57 -11.84 6.54
C GLU A 97 -11.81 -12.43 5.14
N LYS A 98 -12.35 -11.63 4.20
CA LYS A 98 -12.63 -12.08 2.82
C LYS A 98 -11.35 -12.25 2.00
N MET A 99 -10.28 -11.52 2.32
CA MET A 99 -9.03 -11.55 1.55
C MET A 99 -8.34 -12.91 1.59
N LYS A 100 -8.55 -13.72 2.65
CA LYS A 100 -8.10 -15.12 2.67
C LYS A 100 -8.73 -15.95 1.56
N ALA A 101 -10.02 -15.79 1.33
CA ALA A 101 -10.74 -16.52 0.28
C ALA A 101 -10.34 -16.04 -1.12
N VAL A 102 -10.15 -14.73 -1.29
CA VAL A 102 -9.66 -14.14 -2.55
C VAL A 102 -8.27 -14.68 -2.89
N GLY A 103 -7.32 -14.63 -1.96
CA GLY A 103 -5.95 -15.12 -2.15
C GLY A 103 -5.85 -16.64 -2.34
N ALA A 104 -6.78 -17.41 -1.74
CA ALA A 104 -6.81 -18.87 -1.86
C ALA A 104 -7.00 -19.36 -3.30
N VAL A 105 -7.60 -18.55 -4.17
CA VAL A 105 -7.76 -18.87 -5.60
C VAL A 105 -6.40 -19.11 -6.26
N TYR A 106 -5.48 -18.14 -6.12
CA TYR A 106 -4.15 -18.26 -6.69
C TYR A 106 -3.35 -19.34 -5.98
N ALA A 107 -3.38 -19.35 -4.64
CA ALA A 107 -2.63 -20.33 -3.85
C ALA A 107 -3.02 -21.78 -4.18
N ASN A 108 -4.31 -22.09 -4.34
CA ASN A 108 -4.78 -23.43 -4.68
C ASN A 108 -4.41 -23.81 -6.13
N ALA A 109 -4.52 -22.87 -7.07
CA ALA A 109 -4.11 -23.11 -8.46
C ALA A 109 -2.60 -23.39 -8.55
N THR A 110 -1.76 -22.61 -7.86
CA THR A 110 -0.32 -22.85 -7.80
C THR A 110 0.01 -24.16 -7.09
N LEU A 111 -0.67 -24.49 -6.00
CA LEU A 111 -0.52 -25.78 -5.30
C LEU A 111 -0.86 -26.96 -6.21
N HIS A 112 -1.90 -26.82 -7.04
CA HIS A 112 -2.26 -27.85 -8.02
C HIS A 112 -1.13 -28.10 -9.02
N LEU A 113 -0.60 -27.03 -9.63
CA LEU A 113 0.53 -27.13 -10.58
C LEU A 113 1.79 -27.72 -9.92
N LEU A 114 2.07 -27.34 -8.66
CA LEU A 114 3.19 -27.88 -7.90
C LEU A 114 3.04 -29.40 -7.66
N ASN A 115 1.81 -29.87 -7.37
CA ASN A 115 1.54 -31.29 -7.16
C ASN A 115 1.56 -32.11 -8.46
N GLU A 116 1.17 -31.53 -9.60
CA GLU A 116 1.23 -32.19 -10.91
C GLU A 116 2.67 -32.44 -11.38
N GLY A 117 3.59 -31.57 -10.96
CA GLY A 117 5.00 -31.65 -11.27
C GLY A 117 5.37 -31.16 -12.67
N PRO A 118 6.66 -30.89 -12.91
CA PRO A 118 7.13 -30.25 -14.14
C PRO A 118 6.97 -31.11 -15.39
N GLU A 119 6.84 -32.44 -15.23
CA GLU A 119 6.62 -33.37 -16.35
C GLU A 119 5.29 -33.13 -17.06
N LYS A 120 4.26 -32.68 -16.34
CA LYS A 120 2.91 -32.43 -16.87
C LYS A 120 2.62 -30.95 -17.07
N SER A 121 3.06 -30.12 -16.14
CA SER A 121 2.64 -28.71 -16.06
C SER A 121 3.75 -27.72 -16.44
N GLY A 122 4.93 -28.24 -16.79
CA GLY A 122 6.10 -27.44 -17.16
C GLY A 122 6.80 -26.78 -15.97
N PRO A 123 7.93 -26.08 -16.22
CA PRO A 123 8.65 -25.36 -15.18
C PRO A 123 7.88 -24.13 -14.69
N ILE A 124 7.90 -23.90 -13.37
CA ILE A 124 7.32 -22.72 -12.73
C ILE A 124 8.43 -21.69 -12.50
N PHE A 125 8.16 -20.44 -12.88
CA PHE A 125 9.08 -19.31 -12.67
C PHE A 125 8.47 -18.33 -11.68
N PHE A 126 9.23 -18.01 -10.63
CA PHE A 126 8.91 -16.93 -9.71
C PHE A 126 9.80 -15.74 -10.07
N SER A 127 9.18 -14.58 -10.34
CA SER A 127 9.90 -13.32 -10.45
C SER A 127 10.23 -12.84 -9.03
N LEU A 128 11.53 -12.88 -8.68
CA LEU A 128 12.10 -12.24 -7.49
C LEU A 128 12.22 -10.72 -7.70
#